data_AF-A0A5C8FHT2-F1
#
_entry.id   AF-A0A5C8FHT2-F1
#
_cell.length_a   1.000
_cell.length_b   1.000
_cell.length_c   1.000
_cell.angle_alpha   90.00
_cell.angle_beta   90.00
_cell.angle_gamma   90.00
#
_symmetry.space_group_name_H-M   'P 1'
#
loop_
_entity.id
_entity.type
_entity.pdbx_description
1 polymer ?
#
loop_
_entity_poly.entity_id
_entity_poly.type
_entity_poly.pdbx_seq_one_letter_code
_entity_poly.pdbx_strand_id
1 'polypeptide(L)'
;MLKEFIKGNIKIVDSVANWEEALKIGAESLVRNGNIEERYIQAIIDNVYKNGPYIVLMDGVAMPHSRPEEGVIKKGMSFLKVKNGVDFYKTEEKVYLFFTLAAEDSDGHQDAIAELADFLGDDEKVEKLIKNDIDEEGLLNLL
;
A
#
# COMPACT_ATOMS: atom_id res chain seq x y z
N MET A 1 -2.72 2.59 15.86
CA MET A 1 -1.24 2.54 15.78
C MET A 1 -0.75 2.43 14.34
N LEU A 2 -1.62 2.08 13.38
CA LEU A 2 -1.37 2.14 11.93
C LEU A 2 -0.62 3.41 11.46
N LYS A 3 -1.02 4.59 11.96
CA LYS A 3 -0.36 5.85 11.63
C LYS A 3 1.14 5.87 11.93
N GLU A 4 1.61 5.16 12.96
CA GLU A 4 3.04 5.11 13.32
C GLU A 4 3.83 4.24 12.33
N PHE A 5 3.20 3.25 11.69
CA PHE A 5 3.86 2.42 10.68
C PHE A 5 4.12 3.17 9.37
N ILE A 6 3.24 4.10 9.01
CA ILE A 6 3.32 4.84 7.74
C ILE A 6 3.88 6.26 7.89
N LYS A 7 4.07 6.76 9.11
CA LYS A 7 4.55 8.12 9.38
C LYS A 7 5.89 8.38 8.68
N GLY A 8 5.96 9.44 7.88
CA GLY A 8 7.13 9.78 7.07
C GLY A 8 7.29 8.96 5.77
N ASN A 9 6.34 8.05 5.49
CA ASN A 9 6.27 7.23 4.29
C ASN A 9 4.92 7.39 3.56
N ILE A 10 4.31 8.58 3.66
CA ILE A 10 3.03 8.92 3.04
C ILE A 10 3.27 9.66 1.73
N LYS A 11 2.49 9.30 0.70
CA LYS A 11 2.44 10.02 -0.57
C LYS A 11 0.99 10.16 -1.03
N ILE A 12 0.62 11.36 -1.47
CA ILE A 12 -0.71 11.66 -2.00
C ILE A 12 -0.50 12.31 -3.36
N VAL A 13 -1.07 11.72 -4.40
CA VAL A 13 -0.94 12.19 -5.79
C VAL A 13 -2.31 12.25 -6.45
N ASP A 14 -2.47 13.14 -7.44
CA ASP A 14 -3.73 13.26 -8.15
C ASP A 14 -3.97 12.03 -9.06
N SER A 15 -2.94 11.57 -9.75
CA SER A 15 -3.00 10.44 -10.69
C SER A 15 -1.65 9.76 -10.85
N VAL A 16 -1.69 8.58 -11.46
CA VAL A 16 -0.55 7.77 -11.92
C VAL A 16 -0.88 7.23 -13.32
N ALA A 17 0.12 6.89 -14.13
CA ALA A 17 -0.11 6.40 -15.49
C ALA A 17 -0.72 4.99 -15.52
N ASN A 18 -0.33 4.13 -14.58
CA ASN A 18 -0.83 2.76 -14.45
C ASN A 18 -0.59 2.20 -13.03
N TRP A 19 -1.12 1.00 -12.79
CA TRP A 19 -1.01 0.37 -11.48
C TRP A 19 0.44 0.01 -11.13
N GLU A 20 1.29 -0.34 -12.09
CA GLU A 20 2.72 -0.60 -11.84
C GLU A 20 3.44 0.65 -11.35
N GLU A 21 3.13 1.82 -11.91
CA GLU A 21 3.65 3.10 -11.43
C GLU A 21 3.14 3.41 -10.03
N ALA A 22 1.87 3.09 -9.72
CA ALA A 22 1.34 3.20 -8.36
C ALA A 22 2.18 2.38 -7.36
N LEU A 23 2.56 1.14 -7.72
CA LEU A 23 3.42 0.30 -6.89
C LEU A 23 4.81 0.90 -6.69
N LYS A 24 5.42 1.44 -7.74
CA LYS A 24 6.74 2.10 -7.65
C LYS A 24 6.69 3.34 -6.77
N ILE A 25 5.71 4.22 -6.98
CA ILE A 25 5.51 5.45 -6.21
C ILE A 25 5.20 5.12 -4.74
N GLY A 26 4.34 4.12 -4.50
CA GLY A 26 3.94 3.73 -3.16
C GLY A 26 5.10 3.13 -2.35
N ALA A 27 6.05 2.47 -2.99
CA ALA A 27 7.19 1.83 -2.35
C ALA A 27 8.46 2.71 -2.30
N GLU A 28 8.48 3.88 -2.95
CA GLU A 28 9.67 4.73 -3.11
C GLU A 28 10.35 5.08 -1.79
N SER A 29 9.57 5.44 -0.77
CA SER A 29 10.09 5.77 0.56
C SER A 29 10.76 4.57 1.24
N LEU A 30 10.20 3.37 1.06
CA LEU A 30 10.77 2.13 1.60
C LEU A 30 12.09 1.77 0.93
N VAL A 31 12.22 1.99 -0.39
CA VAL A 31 13.50 1.83 -1.10
C VAL A 31 14.53 2.83 -0.57
N ARG A 32 14.16 4.12 -0.53
CA ARG A 32 15.06 5.20 -0.07
C ARG A 32 15.55 5.00 1.36
N ASN A 33 14.68 4.49 2.23
CA ASN A 33 14.99 4.25 3.64
C ASN A 33 15.75 2.93 3.87
N GLY A 34 15.99 2.14 2.82
CA GLY A 34 16.66 0.83 2.88
C GLY A 34 15.81 -0.24 3.57
N ASN A 35 14.49 -0.14 3.51
CA ASN A 35 13.56 -1.19 3.97
C ASN A 35 13.45 -2.33 2.96
N ILE A 36 13.50 -1.99 1.67
CA ILE A 36 13.42 -2.93 0.56
C ILE A 36 14.41 -2.59 -0.54
N GLU A 37 14.74 -3.57 -1.35
CA GLU A 37 15.45 -3.42 -2.63
C GLU A 37 14.46 -3.17 -3.78
N GLU A 38 14.91 -2.55 -4.88
CA GLU A 38 14.05 -2.30 -6.05
C GLU A 38 13.45 -3.59 -6.65
N ARG A 39 14.19 -4.71 -6.55
CA ARG A 39 13.73 -6.02 -7.01
C ARG A 39 12.46 -6.50 -6.28
N TYR A 40 12.19 -6.02 -5.06
CA TYR A 40 10.96 -6.35 -4.33
C TYR A 40 9.72 -5.81 -5.06
N ILE A 41 9.81 -4.60 -5.62
CA ILE A 41 8.73 -3.99 -6.40
C ILE A 41 8.49 -4.80 -7.67
N GLN A 42 9.56 -5.21 -8.35
CA GLN A 42 9.45 -6.05 -9.54
C GLN A 42 8.82 -7.40 -9.21
N ALA A 43 9.21 -8.03 -8.09
CA ALA A 43 8.61 -9.28 -7.64
C ALA A 43 7.11 -9.16 -7.35
N ILE A 44 6.65 -8.02 -6.81
CA ILE A 44 5.20 -7.76 -6.65
C ILE A 44 4.51 -7.70 -8.02
N ILE A 45 5.05 -6.91 -8.95
CA ILE A 45 4.50 -6.76 -10.31
C ILE A 45 4.40 -8.12 -11.01
N ASP A 46 5.47 -8.90 -10.99
CA ASP A 46 5.53 -10.21 -11.64
C ASP A 46 4.52 -11.19 -11.01
N ASN A 47 4.34 -11.15 -9.69
CA ASN A 47 3.33 -11.96 -9.01
C ASN A 47 1.90 -11.55 -9.37
N VAL A 48 1.62 -10.26 -9.57
CA VAL A 48 0.30 -9.80 -10.06
C VAL A 48 0.04 -10.32 -11.48
N TYR A 49 1.04 -10.24 -12.37
CA TYR A 49 0.92 -10.81 -13.71
C TYR A 49 0.65 -12.31 -13.70
N LYS A 50 1.35 -13.05 -12.82
CA LYS A 50 1.30 -14.51 -12.71
C LYS A 50 0.03 -15.02 -12.02
N ASN A 51 -0.33 -14.42 -10.89
CA ASN A 51 -1.35 -14.94 -9.97
C ASN A 51 -2.66 -14.11 -10.00
N GLY A 52 -2.71 -13.03 -10.77
CA GLY A 52 -3.80 -12.07 -10.74
C GLY A 52 -3.66 -11.04 -9.60
N PRO A 53 -4.66 -10.17 -9.40
CA PRO A 53 -4.58 -9.04 -8.46
C PRO A 53 -4.74 -9.45 -6.99
N TYR A 54 -4.01 -10.46 -6.51
CA TYR A 54 -4.11 -10.99 -5.14
C TYR A 54 -3.82 -9.96 -4.03
N ILE A 55 -3.17 -8.85 -4.38
CA ILE A 55 -2.88 -7.75 -3.46
C ILE A 55 -4.03 -6.76 -3.30
N VAL A 56 -5.09 -6.85 -4.13
CA VAL A 56 -6.32 -6.06 -3.95
C VAL A 56 -7.15 -6.75 -2.89
N LEU A 57 -7.34 -6.09 -1.75
CA LEU A 57 -7.99 -6.68 -0.56
C LEU A 57 -9.50 -6.48 -0.59
N MET A 58 -9.93 -5.31 -1.04
CA MET A 58 -11.32 -4.88 -1.18
C MET A 58 -11.39 -3.75 -2.21
N ASP A 59 -12.61 -3.36 -2.58
CA ASP A 59 -12.82 -2.28 -3.53
C ASP A 59 -12.08 -1.00 -3.10
N GLY A 60 -11.26 -0.47 -4.00
CA GLY A 60 -10.49 0.74 -3.74
C GLY A 60 -9.19 0.57 -2.96
N VAL A 61 -8.86 -0.62 -2.44
CA VAL A 61 -7.69 -0.81 -1.56
C VAL A 61 -6.80 -1.98 -1.99
N ALA A 62 -5.51 -1.71 -2.10
CA ALA A 62 -4.47 -2.72 -2.28
C ALA A 62 -3.45 -2.70 -1.14
N MET A 63 -2.90 -3.87 -0.82
CA MET A 63 -1.76 -4.05 0.07
C MET A 63 -0.62 -4.73 -0.69
N PRO A 64 0.21 -3.96 -1.43
CA PRO A 64 1.35 -4.53 -2.17
C PRO A 64 2.36 -5.22 -1.24
N HIS A 65 2.63 -6.49 -1.49
CA HIS A 65 3.62 -7.28 -0.74
C HIS A 65 4.08 -8.50 -1.56
N SER A 66 5.29 -9.00 -1.25
CA SER A 66 5.83 -10.25 -1.78
C SER A 66 6.56 -11.00 -0.65
N ARG A 67 7.30 -12.06 -0.99
CA ARG A 67 8.05 -12.85 -0.01
C ARG A 67 9.26 -12.04 0.52
N PRO A 68 9.66 -12.18 1.79
CA PRO A 68 10.78 -11.43 2.36
C PRO A 68 12.09 -11.60 1.55
N GLU A 69 12.37 -12.82 1.08
CA GLU A 69 13.56 -13.14 0.28
C GLU A 69 13.62 -12.43 -1.07
N GLU A 70 12.52 -11.86 -1.56
CA GLU A 70 12.43 -11.09 -2.81
C GLU A 70 12.98 -9.67 -2.69
N GLY A 71 13.44 -9.24 -1.52
CA GLY A 71 14.17 -7.98 -1.36
C GLY A 71 13.83 -7.19 -0.11
N VAL A 72 13.22 -7.78 0.91
CA VAL A 72 13.04 -7.11 2.20
C VAL A 72 14.36 -7.11 2.96
N ILE A 73 14.78 -5.93 3.41
CA ILE A 73 15.96 -5.72 4.25
C ILE A 73 15.54 -5.50 5.69
N LYS A 74 14.51 -4.65 5.89
CA LYS A 74 13.92 -4.41 7.20
C LYS A 74 12.43 -4.07 7.12
N LYS A 75 11.70 -4.32 8.20
CA LYS A 75 10.26 -4.05 8.30
C LYS A 75 9.92 -2.59 8.04
N GLY A 76 8.82 -2.34 7.35
CA GLY A 76 8.33 -1.00 7.05
C GLY A 76 6.98 -1.04 6.34
N MET A 77 6.23 0.06 6.47
CA MET A 77 5.01 0.27 5.71
C MET A 77 5.04 1.66 5.09
N SER A 78 4.47 1.78 3.91
CA SER A 78 4.23 3.05 3.25
C SER A 78 2.79 3.14 2.78
N PHE A 79 2.33 4.37 2.61
CA PHE A 79 0.99 4.66 2.15
C PHE A 79 1.03 5.54 0.91
N LEU A 80 0.29 5.13 -0.13
CA LEU A 80 -0.01 5.96 -1.28
C LEU A 80 -1.52 6.12 -1.45
N LYS A 81 -1.96 7.38 -1.61
CA LYS A 81 -3.28 7.71 -2.14
C LYS A 81 -3.18 8.27 -3.55
N VAL A 82 -3.95 7.70 -4.47
CA VAL A 82 -4.18 8.21 -5.84
C VAL A 82 -5.59 8.79 -5.89
N LYS A 83 -5.74 10.11 -5.90
CA LYS A 83 -7.05 10.78 -5.74
C LYS A 83 -8.07 10.36 -6.81
N ASN A 84 -7.64 10.21 -8.05
CA ASN A 84 -8.51 9.83 -9.17
C ASN A 84 -8.66 8.31 -9.36
N GLY A 85 -8.04 7.53 -8.47
CA GLY A 85 -7.91 6.09 -8.58
C GLY A 85 -7.08 5.66 -9.80
N VAL A 86 -6.76 4.38 -9.85
CA VAL A 86 -6.09 3.74 -10.98
C VAL A 86 -6.80 2.44 -11.32
N ASP A 87 -6.99 2.19 -12.61
CA ASP A 87 -7.50 0.90 -13.09
C ASP A 87 -6.46 -0.17 -12.77
N PHE A 88 -6.88 -1.25 -12.11
CA PHE A 88 -5.97 -2.28 -11.63
C PHE A 88 -6.06 -3.55 -12.49
N TYR A 89 -4.96 -4.28 -12.57
CA TYR A 89 -4.82 -5.42 -13.47
C TYR A 89 -5.96 -6.44 -13.30
N LYS A 90 -6.80 -6.54 -14.33
CA LYS A 90 -7.95 -7.47 -14.39
C LYS A 90 -8.96 -7.29 -13.25
N THR A 91 -9.12 -6.07 -12.74
CA THR A 91 -10.21 -5.70 -11.84
C THR A 91 -11.25 -4.86 -12.58
N GLU A 92 -12.50 -4.86 -12.10
CA GLU A 92 -13.54 -3.96 -12.60
C GLU A 92 -13.47 -2.60 -11.89
N GLU A 93 -13.11 -2.61 -10.61
CA GLU A 93 -13.01 -1.44 -9.76
C GLU A 93 -11.60 -0.82 -9.77
N LYS A 94 -11.56 0.50 -9.56
CA LYS A 94 -10.32 1.26 -9.38
C LYS A 94 -9.74 1.06 -7.98
N VAL A 95 -8.42 1.16 -7.88
CA VAL A 95 -7.71 1.22 -6.60
C VAL A 95 -7.29 2.66 -6.31
N TYR A 96 -7.49 3.12 -5.08
CA TYR A 96 -7.17 4.47 -4.63
C TYR A 96 -6.11 4.46 -3.54
N LEU A 97 -6.16 3.46 -2.67
CA LEU A 97 -5.33 3.36 -1.47
C LEU A 97 -4.38 2.18 -1.58
N PHE A 98 -3.09 2.44 -1.33
CA PHE A 98 -2.03 1.44 -1.40
C PHE A 98 -1.25 1.44 -0.08
N PHE A 99 -1.33 0.33 0.64
CA PHE A 99 -0.54 0.09 1.87
C PHE A 99 0.58 -0.90 1.54
N THR A 100 1.75 -0.41 1.12
CA THR A 100 2.86 -1.32 0.78
C THR A 100 3.49 -1.84 2.06
N LEU A 101 3.59 -3.17 2.17
CA LEU A 101 4.14 -3.84 3.34
C LEU A 101 5.47 -4.51 2.98
N ALA A 102 6.51 -4.15 3.72
CA ALA A 102 7.78 -4.83 3.78
C ALA A 102 7.92 -5.44 5.17
N ALA A 103 8.02 -6.75 5.28
CA ALA A 103 8.14 -7.35 6.59
C ALA A 103 9.03 -8.59 6.56
N GLU A 104 9.83 -8.75 7.61
CA GLU A 104 11.02 -9.62 7.64
C GLU A 104 10.70 -11.09 8.02
N ASP A 105 9.69 -11.32 8.86
CA ASP A 105 9.34 -12.64 9.41
C ASP A 105 7.85 -12.75 9.79
N SER A 106 7.31 -13.96 9.93
CA SER A 106 5.87 -14.18 10.19
C SER A 106 5.29 -13.49 11.44
N ASP A 107 6.14 -13.07 12.39
CA ASP A 107 5.72 -12.58 13.70
C ASP A 107 5.60 -11.05 13.73
N GLY A 108 6.57 -10.32 13.18
CA GLY A 108 6.51 -8.86 13.07
C GLY A 108 5.45 -8.34 12.09
N HIS A 109 4.98 -9.20 11.17
CA HIS A 109 3.88 -8.87 10.26
C HIS A 109 2.55 -8.70 10.99
N GLN A 110 2.32 -9.46 12.07
CA GLN A 110 0.98 -9.64 12.62
C GLN A 110 0.40 -8.33 13.16
N ASP A 111 1.20 -7.52 13.84
CA ASP A 111 0.73 -6.24 14.40
C ASP A 111 0.34 -5.25 13.30
N ALA A 112 1.19 -5.08 12.29
CA ALA A 112 0.93 -4.14 11.19
C ALA A 112 -0.28 -4.58 10.34
N ILE A 113 -0.42 -5.90 10.11
CA ILE A 113 -1.56 -6.46 9.38
C ILE A 113 -2.83 -6.36 10.23
N ALA A 114 -2.77 -6.62 11.53
CA ALA A 114 -3.93 -6.52 12.43
C ALA A 114 -4.44 -5.08 12.51
N GLU A 115 -3.55 -4.11 12.63
CA GLU A 115 -3.89 -2.68 12.62
C GLU A 115 -4.47 -2.23 11.29
N LEU A 116 -3.93 -2.74 10.17
CA LEU A 116 -4.51 -2.49 8.86
C LEU A 116 -5.91 -3.13 8.75
N ALA A 117 -6.07 -4.38 9.20
CA ALA A 117 -7.35 -5.08 9.16
C ALA A 117 -8.42 -4.38 10.01
N ASP A 118 -8.07 -3.86 11.19
CA ASP A 118 -8.95 -3.06 12.03
C ASP A 118 -9.41 -1.78 11.31
N PHE A 119 -8.47 -1.08 10.65
CA PHE A 119 -8.81 0.09 9.83
C PHE A 119 -9.72 -0.27 8.64
N LEU A 120 -9.43 -1.36 7.95
CA LEU A 120 -10.22 -1.81 6.79
C LEU A 120 -11.60 -2.35 7.19
N GLY A 121 -11.80 -2.72 8.46
CA GLY A 121 -13.10 -3.08 9.00
C GLY A 121 -14.04 -1.91 9.26
N ASP A 122 -13.55 -0.66 9.16
CA ASP A 122 -14.33 0.56 9.30
C ASP A 122 -14.65 1.15 7.91
N ASP A 123 -15.71 0.62 7.29
CA ASP A 123 -16.16 1.00 5.94
C ASP A 123 -16.34 2.51 5.79
N GLU A 124 -16.85 3.19 6.83
CA GLU A 124 -17.05 4.65 6.81
C GLU A 124 -15.73 5.41 6.70
N LYS A 125 -14.69 4.98 7.44
CA LYS A 125 -13.36 5.58 7.34
C LYS A 125 -12.71 5.29 6.00
N VAL A 126 -12.81 4.06 5.49
CA VAL A 126 -12.24 3.68 4.19
C VAL A 126 -12.91 4.49 3.08
N GLU A 127 -14.24 4.56 3.06
CA GLU A 127 -15.01 5.32 2.08
C GLU A 127 -14.67 6.81 2.14
N LYS A 128 -14.57 7.38 3.34
CA LYS A 128 -14.15 8.78 3.54
C LYS A 128 -12.75 9.01 3.00
N LEU A 129 -11.83 8.08 3.24
CA LEU A 129 -10.47 8.16 2.75
C LEU A 129 -10.38 7.99 1.23
N ILE A 130 -11.28 7.23 0.60
CA ILE A 130 -11.36 7.13 -0.87
C ILE A 130 -11.91 8.43 -1.47
N LYS A 131 -13.04 8.93 -0.96
CA LYS A 131 -13.83 9.99 -1.61
C LYS A 131 -13.33 11.41 -1.38
N ASN A 132 -12.75 11.69 -0.21
CA ASN A 132 -12.45 13.08 0.15
C ASN A 132 -11.04 13.49 -0.25
N ASP A 133 -10.84 14.75 -0.62
CA ASP A 133 -9.49 15.31 -0.64
C ASP A 133 -8.99 15.41 0.81
N ILE A 134 -7.79 14.89 1.05
CA ILE A 134 -7.21 14.80 2.39
C ILE A 134 -5.71 15.05 2.25
N ASP A 135 -5.16 15.83 3.16
CA ASP A 135 -3.72 16.00 3.30
C ASP A 135 -3.15 14.95 4.27
N GLU A 136 -1.83 14.98 4.46
CA GLU A 136 -1.14 14.06 5.34
C GLU A 136 -1.60 14.18 6.80
N GLU A 137 -1.86 15.40 7.28
CA GLU A 137 -2.34 15.61 8.65
C GLU A 137 -3.75 15.05 8.85
N GLY A 138 -4.66 15.32 7.92
CA GLY A 138 -6.02 14.78 7.93
C GLY A 138 -6.03 13.25 7.88
N LEU A 139 -5.16 12.65 7.07
CA LEU A 139 -4.96 11.19 7.03
C LEU A 139 -4.53 10.65 8.39
N LEU A 140 -3.49 11.23 8.99
CA LEU A 140 -2.96 10.78 10.28
C LEU A 140 -3.96 10.95 11.45
N ASN A 141 -4.92 11.86 11.31
CA ASN A 141 -6.02 12.04 12.27
C ASN A 141 -7.16 11.04 12.06
N LEU A 142 -7.29 10.47 10.87
CA LEU A 142 -8.30 9.46 10.53
C LEU A 142 -7.86 8.05 10.94
N LEU A 143 -6.55 7.79 10.91
CA LEU A 143 -5.88 6.55 11.32
C LEU A 143 -5.56 6.49 12.82
#